data_AF-A0A1W2EQM3-F1
#
_entry.id   AF-A0A1W2EQM3-F1
#
_cell.length_a   1.000
_cell.length_b   1.000
_cell.length_c   1.000
_cell.angle_alpha   90.00
_cell.angle_beta   90.00
_cell.angle_gamma   90.00
#
_symmetry.space_group_name_H-M   'P 1'
#
loop_
_entity.id
_entity.type
_entity.pdbx_description
1 polymer ?
#
loop_
_entity_poly.entity_id
_entity_poly.type
_entity_poly.pdbx_seq_one_letter_code
_entity_poly.pdbx_strand_id
1 'polypeptide(L)'
;MQIKQKWSGHLIRFMVLALSTWCFHPTDAKAQFVGNPLIPKEGKVIIYTNDAKGGHHQVATVADRNNISADRRQPGMLCTVMDDGTGKTKTFQLICKDLPGELNDNANWIAFSSGASGGTIGSFNGNRPITGAYYKDVNPGTDDLAKWIEAVFYPSLGPSASLTATPSGVKEMGAAGSTSVSLSWTAGRAAATEEITEIIVNGTNVFTASPAAGASVNGTQSASAGNNVKTTFTMSVKTSDNKTASASASIDFQWKRYWGFASGGEDGVSFAPTDAQILALSGSEFGTSAAVSKPVTPSGRQKLVIAYPASWGGSKVIVGVNDSTGAFEKTTRSFTNASGGTTSYVIYVQKDNTAGALTFSVE
;
A
#
# COMPACT_ATOMS: atom_id res chain seq x y z
N MET A 1 -61.19 59.25 -51.38
CA MET A 1 -62.25 58.49 -50.67
C MET A 1 -62.20 58.96 -49.21
N GLN A 2 -62.80 60.12 -48.87
CA GLN A 2 -64.20 60.30 -48.43
C GLN A 2 -64.52 59.31 -47.28
N ILE A 3 -64.80 59.72 -46.02
CA ILE A 3 -65.90 60.54 -45.48
C ILE A 3 -65.53 60.84 -43.99
N LYS A 4 -65.36 62.10 -43.53
CA LYS A 4 -66.32 63.01 -42.85
C LYS A 4 -67.09 62.47 -41.62
N GLN A 5 -67.28 63.37 -40.64
CA GLN A 5 -68.43 63.49 -39.70
C GLN A 5 -68.23 62.87 -38.29
N LYS A 6 -68.51 63.48 -37.11
CA LYS A 6 -69.10 64.77 -36.64
C LYS A 6 -68.64 64.97 -35.17
N TRP A 7 -68.05 66.10 -34.79
CA TRP A 7 -68.64 67.14 -33.92
C TRP A 7 -70.01 66.87 -33.25
N SER A 8 -69.97 66.70 -31.93
CA SER A 8 -71.00 67.07 -30.93
C SER A 8 -70.37 66.84 -29.55
N GLY A 9 -69.79 67.83 -28.88
CA GLY A 9 -70.47 68.93 -28.17
C GLY A 9 -70.19 68.73 -26.67
N HIS A 10 -69.11 69.26 -26.09
CA HIS A 10 -69.04 70.57 -25.41
C HIS A 10 -70.21 70.96 -24.48
N LEU A 11 -71.04 70.01 -24.07
CA LEU A 11 -72.16 70.24 -23.16
C LEU A 11 -72.31 69.04 -22.22
N ILE A 12 -71.30 68.79 -21.36
CA ILE A 12 -71.35 68.11 -20.04
C ILE A 12 -69.95 68.34 -19.42
N ARG A 13 -69.65 69.60 -19.09
CA ARG A 13 -68.52 69.97 -18.23
C ARG A 13 -69.00 70.76 -17.00
N PHE A 14 -70.29 70.68 -16.68
CA PHE A 14 -70.91 71.54 -15.67
C PHE A 14 -71.79 70.83 -14.63
N MET A 15 -71.74 69.50 -14.52
CA MET A 15 -72.66 68.78 -13.59
C MET A 15 -72.08 67.61 -12.79
N VAL A 16 -70.76 67.54 -12.57
CA VAL A 16 -70.15 66.58 -11.62
C VAL A 16 -69.13 67.24 -10.68
N LEU A 17 -69.25 68.56 -10.46
CA LEU A 17 -68.43 69.30 -9.48
C LEU A 17 -69.18 69.70 -8.21
N ALA A 18 -70.36 69.11 -7.94
CA ALA A 18 -71.23 69.55 -6.85
C ALA A 18 -71.98 68.45 -6.07
N LEU A 19 -71.61 67.17 -6.16
CA LEU A 19 -72.27 66.09 -5.41
C LEU A 19 -71.34 64.89 -5.16
N SER A 20 -70.35 65.05 -4.27
CA SER A 20 -69.83 63.93 -3.46
C SER A 20 -68.93 64.42 -2.32
N THR A 21 -69.30 65.49 -1.64
CA THR A 21 -69.09 65.51 -0.19
C THR A 21 -70.22 64.66 0.37
N TRP A 22 -69.87 63.54 0.99
CA TRP A 22 -70.48 62.93 2.17
C TRP A 22 -69.79 61.58 2.42
N CYS A 23 -69.05 61.51 3.52
CA CYS A 23 -68.80 60.31 4.32
C CYS A 23 -67.95 59.18 3.70
N PHE A 24 -66.62 59.30 3.75
CA PHE A 24 -65.76 58.15 4.06
C PHE A 24 -64.74 58.55 5.13
N HIS A 25 -65.12 58.31 6.39
CA HIS A 25 -64.16 58.04 7.45
C HIS A 25 -63.55 56.65 7.19
N PRO A 26 -62.22 56.49 7.08
CA PRO A 26 -61.61 55.18 7.24
C PRO A 26 -61.56 54.86 8.74
N THR A 27 -62.63 54.28 9.26
CA THR A 27 -62.58 53.50 10.51
C THR A 27 -61.70 52.27 10.28
N ASP A 28 -60.63 52.16 11.05
CA ASP A 28 -59.81 50.98 11.37
C ASP A 28 -60.12 49.71 10.57
N ALA A 29 -59.40 49.52 9.47
CA ALA A 29 -59.34 48.25 8.76
C ALA A 29 -58.59 47.23 9.64
N LYS A 30 -59.32 46.49 10.47
CA LYS A 30 -58.77 45.33 11.18
C LYS A 30 -58.45 44.22 10.18
N ALA A 31 -57.16 43.89 10.06
CA ALA A 31 -56.70 42.75 9.28
C ALA A 31 -57.25 41.44 9.88
N GLN A 32 -57.77 40.55 9.04
CA GLN A 32 -58.28 39.24 9.45
C GLN A 32 -57.34 38.14 8.94
N PHE A 33 -56.76 37.37 9.85
CA PHE A 33 -55.94 36.20 9.53
C PHE A 33 -56.87 35.00 9.28
N VAL A 34 -56.85 34.45 8.07
CA VAL A 34 -57.63 33.25 7.72
C VAL A 34 -56.67 32.14 7.29
N GLY A 35 -56.71 31.01 7.99
CA GLY A 35 -55.91 29.83 7.66
C GLY A 35 -56.52 29.05 6.49
N ASN A 36 -55.92 29.22 5.31
CA ASN A 36 -55.92 28.32 4.13
C ASN A 36 -57.26 27.99 3.42
N PRO A 37 -57.24 27.72 2.09
CA PRO A 37 -56.80 28.58 0.99
C PRO A 37 -58.03 29.13 0.25
N LEU A 38 -58.24 30.44 0.20
CA LEU A 38 -59.34 31.00 -0.59
C LEU A 38 -58.88 32.20 -1.42
N ILE A 39 -59.11 32.03 -2.71
CA ILE A 39 -59.15 32.97 -3.83
C ILE A 39 -59.17 34.45 -3.38
N PRO A 40 -58.22 35.29 -3.83
CA PRO A 40 -58.17 36.70 -3.45
C PRO A 40 -59.46 37.42 -3.86
N LYS A 41 -60.11 38.09 -2.91
CA LYS A 41 -61.12 39.11 -3.24
C LYS A 41 -60.38 40.37 -3.71
N GLU A 42 -60.86 40.95 -4.80
CA GLU A 42 -60.31 42.17 -5.39
C GLU A 42 -60.22 43.29 -4.33
N GLY A 43 -59.05 43.89 -4.18
CA GLY A 43 -58.78 44.97 -3.21
C GLY A 43 -58.23 44.56 -1.83
N LYS A 44 -57.89 43.28 -1.59
CA LYS A 44 -57.20 42.85 -0.35
C LYS A 44 -55.86 42.17 -0.63
N VAL A 45 -54.79 42.66 0.00
CA VAL A 45 -53.46 42.03 0.00
C VAL A 45 -53.49 40.82 0.94
N ILE A 46 -53.17 39.64 0.42
CA ILE A 46 -52.93 38.44 1.23
C ILE A 46 -51.48 38.50 1.69
N ILE A 47 -51.25 38.62 3.00
CA ILE A 47 -49.91 38.48 3.60
C ILE A 47 -49.87 37.11 4.28
N TYR A 48 -49.04 36.21 3.76
CA TYR A 48 -48.88 34.88 4.36
C TYR A 48 -48.27 35.00 5.76
N THR A 49 -48.60 34.09 6.66
CA THR A 49 -48.12 34.12 8.05
C THR A 49 -46.60 34.00 8.15
N ASN A 50 -45.92 33.37 7.18
CA ASN A 50 -44.46 33.33 7.09
C ASN A 50 -43.83 34.63 6.54
N ASP A 51 -44.60 35.47 5.83
CA ASP A 51 -44.16 36.78 5.33
C ASP A 51 -44.49 37.91 6.32
N ALA A 52 -45.51 37.75 7.17
CA ALA A 52 -45.93 38.75 8.16
C ALA A 52 -45.38 38.51 9.58
N LYS A 53 -45.14 37.25 9.94
CA LYS A 53 -44.81 36.81 11.31
C LYS A 53 -43.58 35.90 11.29
N GLY A 54 -42.63 36.15 12.19
CA GLY A 54 -41.49 35.24 12.44
C GLY A 54 -40.31 35.29 11.48
N GLY A 55 -40.20 36.31 10.61
CA GLY A 55 -39.02 36.52 9.76
C GLY A 55 -37.83 37.17 10.47
N HIS A 56 -36.79 37.51 9.71
CA HIS A 56 -35.70 38.36 10.17
C HIS A 56 -36.08 39.84 10.01
N HIS A 57 -36.11 40.58 11.12
CA HIS A 57 -36.38 42.01 11.13
C HIS A 57 -35.10 42.81 11.29
N GLN A 58 -35.10 44.04 10.77
CA GLN A 58 -34.04 45.01 11.02
C GLN A 58 -34.67 46.30 11.53
N VAL A 59 -34.16 46.82 12.65
CA VAL A 59 -34.68 48.04 13.30
C VAL A 59 -33.51 48.91 13.76
N ALA A 60 -33.76 50.22 13.93
CA ALA A 60 -32.70 51.14 14.30
C ALA A 60 -32.23 50.94 15.74
N THR A 61 -33.16 50.87 16.70
CA THR A 61 -32.84 50.84 18.13
C THR A 61 -33.49 49.67 18.89
N VAL A 62 -33.02 49.40 20.11
CA VAL A 62 -33.64 48.41 21.02
C VAL A 62 -35.09 48.79 21.35
N ALA A 63 -35.39 50.08 21.44
CA ALA A 63 -36.76 50.56 21.66
C ALA A 63 -37.67 50.18 20.47
N ASP A 64 -37.18 50.30 19.24
CA ASP A 64 -37.94 49.92 18.04
C ASP A 64 -38.20 48.40 17.98
N ARG A 65 -37.22 47.58 18.39
CA ARG A 65 -37.41 46.13 18.55
C ARG A 65 -38.51 45.83 19.56
N ASN A 66 -38.46 46.50 20.71
CA ASN A 66 -39.43 46.32 21.79
C ASN A 66 -40.85 46.77 21.38
N ASN A 67 -40.99 47.65 20.39
CA ASN A 67 -42.26 48.10 19.83
C ASN A 67 -42.79 47.20 18.69
N ILE A 68 -42.08 46.15 18.28
CA ILE A 68 -42.61 45.16 17.32
C ILE A 68 -43.86 44.53 17.94
N SER A 69 -45.01 44.70 17.29
CA SER A 69 -46.30 44.23 17.79
C SER A 69 -46.31 42.72 18.03
N ALA A 70 -47.04 42.28 19.06
CA ALA A 70 -47.25 40.86 19.39
C ALA A 70 -47.61 40.02 18.16
N ASP A 71 -48.46 40.59 17.28
CA ASP A 71 -48.91 39.94 16.07
C ASP A 71 -47.80 39.63 15.07
N ARG A 72 -46.66 40.30 15.12
CA ARG A 72 -45.51 40.05 14.24
C ARG A 72 -44.45 39.15 14.89
N ARG A 73 -44.54 38.93 16.20
CA ARG A 73 -43.61 38.13 16.97
C ARG A 73 -43.96 36.65 16.90
N GLN A 74 -42.93 35.81 16.74
CA GLN A 74 -43.04 34.36 16.88
C GLN A 74 -41.80 33.81 17.61
N PRO A 75 -41.91 32.69 18.33
CA PRO A 75 -40.74 32.04 18.91
C PRO A 75 -39.71 31.73 17.81
N GLY A 76 -38.45 32.07 18.07
CA GLY A 76 -37.35 31.92 17.12
C GLY A 76 -37.14 33.10 16.17
N MET A 77 -38.02 34.12 16.17
CA MET A 77 -37.87 35.33 15.36
C MET A 77 -36.53 36.02 15.61
N LEU A 78 -35.85 36.43 14.54
CA LEU A 78 -34.61 37.19 14.61
C LEU A 78 -34.86 38.68 14.38
N CYS A 79 -34.17 39.54 15.12
CA CYS A 79 -34.18 40.98 14.90
C CYS A 79 -32.78 41.57 15.03
N THR A 80 -32.26 42.14 13.95
CA THR A 80 -31.03 42.94 13.96
C THR A 80 -31.34 44.36 14.37
N VAL A 81 -30.78 44.77 15.49
CA VAL A 81 -30.82 46.14 15.99
C VAL A 81 -29.52 46.82 15.57
N MET A 82 -29.63 47.92 14.82
CA MET A 82 -28.47 48.62 14.27
C MET A 82 -27.63 49.33 15.36
N ASP A 83 -28.29 49.84 16.38
CA ASP A 83 -27.67 50.40 17.59
C ASP A 83 -28.33 49.83 18.86
N ASP A 84 -27.60 48.98 19.57
CA ASP A 84 -28.05 48.34 20.81
C ASP A 84 -27.99 49.27 22.06
N GLY A 85 -27.71 50.56 21.87
CA GLY A 85 -27.44 51.53 22.94
C GLY A 85 -25.95 51.62 23.29
N THR A 86 -25.10 50.82 22.64
CA THR A 86 -23.63 50.90 22.75
C THR A 86 -22.97 51.28 21.43
N GLY A 87 -23.74 51.69 20.42
CA GLY A 87 -23.25 52.01 19.08
C GLY A 87 -22.88 50.78 18.25
N LYS A 88 -23.30 49.57 18.66
CA LYS A 88 -23.00 48.31 17.98
C LYS A 88 -24.26 47.67 17.43
N THR A 89 -24.14 47.11 16.23
CA THR A 89 -25.18 46.26 15.66
C THR A 89 -25.19 44.89 16.35
N LYS A 90 -26.35 44.45 16.81
CA LYS A 90 -26.55 43.12 17.40
C LYS A 90 -27.81 42.47 16.85
N THR A 91 -27.76 41.17 16.63
CA THR A 91 -28.94 40.36 16.34
C THR A 91 -29.47 39.77 17.64
N PHE A 92 -30.77 39.80 17.82
CA PHE A 92 -31.48 39.18 18.94
C PHE A 92 -32.40 38.08 18.40
N GLN A 93 -32.62 37.04 19.19
CA GLN A 93 -33.60 35.99 18.95
C GLN A 93 -34.67 36.07 20.03
N LEU A 94 -35.95 36.01 19.63
CA LEU A 94 -37.06 35.91 20.57
C LEU A 94 -37.19 34.46 21.03
N ILE A 95 -36.96 34.21 22.32
CA ILE A 95 -37.07 32.88 22.92
C ILE A 95 -38.31 32.86 23.82
N CYS A 96 -39.34 32.11 23.42
CA CYS A 96 -40.51 31.87 24.25
C CYS A 96 -40.61 30.37 24.53
N LYS A 97 -40.87 30.00 25.78
CA LYS A 97 -41.16 28.64 26.23
C LYS A 97 -42.67 28.36 26.16
N ASP A 98 -43.50 29.33 26.52
CA ASP A 98 -44.96 29.19 26.60
C ASP A 98 -45.70 30.37 25.92
N LEU A 99 -46.53 30.07 24.91
CA LEU A 99 -47.34 31.05 24.17
C LEU A 99 -48.72 31.25 24.83
N PRO A 100 -49.38 32.44 24.70
CA PRO A 100 -48.98 33.63 23.94
C PRO A 100 -48.46 34.81 24.78
N GLY A 101 -48.52 34.74 26.12
CA GLY A 101 -48.16 35.85 27.01
C GLY A 101 -46.70 36.28 26.90
N GLU A 102 -45.81 35.34 26.64
CA GLU A 102 -44.36 35.56 26.53
C GLU A 102 -43.93 36.31 25.28
N LEU A 103 -44.78 36.43 24.25
CA LEU A 103 -44.44 37.20 23.04
C LEU A 103 -44.27 38.69 23.34
N ASN A 104 -45.00 39.22 24.32
CA ASN A 104 -44.96 40.63 24.68
C ASN A 104 -43.86 40.97 25.69
N ASP A 105 -43.24 39.97 26.31
CA ASP A 105 -42.17 40.21 27.26
C ASP A 105 -40.86 40.53 26.51
N ASN A 106 -40.38 41.76 26.66
CA ASN A 106 -39.15 42.20 26.02
C ASN A 106 -37.89 41.59 26.64
N ALA A 107 -37.98 40.98 27.82
CA ALA A 107 -36.90 40.21 28.43
C ALA A 107 -36.59 38.92 27.65
N ASN A 108 -37.53 38.43 26.84
CA ASN A 108 -37.37 37.22 26.02
C ASN A 108 -36.53 37.42 24.76
N TRP A 109 -36.12 38.65 24.45
CA TRP A 109 -35.14 38.93 23.39
C TRP A 109 -33.72 38.69 23.90
N ILE A 110 -33.15 37.55 23.53
CA ILE A 110 -31.78 37.19 23.89
C ILE A 110 -30.85 37.53 22.73
N ALA A 111 -29.65 38.06 23.03
CA ALA A 111 -28.66 38.33 21.99
C ALA A 111 -28.31 37.03 21.26
N PHE A 112 -28.55 36.99 19.95
CA PHE A 112 -28.20 35.89 19.08
C PHE A 112 -26.70 35.92 18.86
N SER A 113 -25.99 35.05 19.57
CA SER A 113 -24.60 34.76 19.26
C SER A 113 -24.61 33.69 18.19
N SER A 114 -24.18 34.03 16.97
CA SER A 114 -23.79 33.02 15.96
C SER A 114 -22.49 32.32 16.36
N GLY A 115 -22.27 32.16 17.67
CA GLY A 115 -21.10 31.53 18.26
C GLY A 115 -20.90 30.23 17.51
N ALA A 116 -19.75 30.16 16.84
CA ALA A 116 -19.32 29.03 16.06
C ALA A 116 -19.66 27.77 16.83
N SER A 117 -20.75 27.11 16.44
CA SER A 117 -21.00 25.74 16.80
C SER A 117 -20.02 24.94 15.95
N GLY A 118 -18.74 25.04 16.31
CA GLY A 118 -17.92 23.85 16.40
C GLY A 118 -18.60 23.01 17.46
N GLY A 119 -19.70 22.34 17.08
CA GLY A 119 -20.14 21.19 17.81
C GLY A 119 -18.89 20.37 18.02
N THR A 120 -18.56 20.09 19.27
CA THR A 120 -17.50 19.19 19.63
C THR A 120 -17.82 17.90 18.88
N ILE A 121 -17.25 17.70 17.69
CA ILE A 121 -17.09 16.38 17.11
C ILE A 121 -16.34 15.68 18.22
N GLY A 122 -17.05 14.84 18.97
CA GLY A 122 -16.57 14.26 20.22
C GLY A 122 -15.13 13.87 19.99
N SER A 123 -14.23 14.49 20.75
CA SER A 123 -12.79 14.46 20.50
C SER A 123 -12.40 13.06 20.07
N PHE A 124 -12.03 12.91 18.80
CA PHE A 124 -11.55 11.64 18.31
C PHE A 124 -10.22 11.39 19.04
N ASN A 125 -10.26 10.55 20.06
CA ASN A 125 -9.16 10.32 20.97
C ASN A 125 -8.44 9.00 20.66
N GLY A 126 -8.57 8.49 19.44
CA GLY A 126 -7.98 7.21 19.01
C GLY A 126 -8.56 5.95 19.69
N ASN A 127 -9.28 6.07 20.81
CA ASN A 127 -9.68 4.94 21.66
C ASN A 127 -10.96 4.21 21.21
N ARG A 128 -11.68 4.72 20.21
CA ARG A 128 -12.89 4.06 19.69
C ARG A 128 -12.48 2.99 18.65
N PRO A 129 -12.85 1.71 18.84
CA PRO A 129 -12.50 0.66 17.89
C PRO A 129 -13.10 0.94 16.51
N ILE A 130 -12.32 0.76 15.44
CA ILE A 130 -12.83 0.82 14.07
C ILE A 130 -13.64 -0.46 13.82
N THR A 131 -14.96 -0.32 13.66
CA THR A 131 -15.88 -1.45 13.43
C THR A 131 -16.07 -1.78 11.94
N GLY A 132 -15.48 -0.98 11.05
CA GLY A 132 -15.44 -1.26 9.61
C GLY A 132 -14.54 -2.46 9.29
N ALA A 133 -15.07 -3.42 8.54
CA ALA A 133 -14.41 -4.70 8.28
C ALA A 133 -13.00 -4.61 7.67
N TYR A 134 -12.68 -3.50 6.97
CA TYR A 134 -11.39 -3.30 6.30
C TYR A 134 -10.26 -2.85 7.24
N TYR A 135 -10.58 -2.31 8.42
CA TYR A 135 -9.61 -1.70 9.34
C TYR A 135 -9.76 -2.19 10.79
N LYS A 136 -10.41 -3.34 10.97
CA LYS A 136 -10.52 -3.98 12.28
C LYS A 136 -9.10 -4.21 12.83
N ASP A 137 -8.87 -3.79 14.07
CA ASP A 137 -7.60 -3.94 14.81
C ASP A 137 -6.41 -3.07 14.33
N VAL A 138 -6.64 -2.04 13.51
CA VAL A 138 -5.60 -1.07 13.13
C VAL A 138 -5.53 0.07 14.17
N ASN A 139 -4.45 0.12 14.95
CA ASN A 139 -4.10 1.28 15.80
C ASN A 139 -2.98 2.09 15.11
N PRO A 140 -3.28 3.29 14.57
CA PRO A 140 -2.28 4.11 13.89
C PRO A 140 -1.35 4.87 14.86
N GLY A 141 -1.48 4.67 16.18
CA GLY A 141 -0.53 5.20 17.16
C GLY A 141 -0.55 6.72 17.30
N THR A 142 -1.67 7.36 16.96
CA THR A 142 -1.81 8.82 17.02
C THR A 142 -3.25 9.23 17.37
N ASP A 143 -3.36 10.28 18.19
CA ASP A 143 -4.62 10.93 18.57
C ASP A 143 -4.97 12.12 17.65
N ASP A 144 -4.12 12.40 16.66
CA ASP A 144 -4.35 13.43 15.65
C ASP A 144 -5.19 12.85 14.51
N LEU A 145 -6.38 13.42 14.28
CA LEU A 145 -7.32 12.93 13.26
C LEU A 145 -6.74 12.98 11.83
N ALA A 146 -5.93 13.99 11.50
CA ALA A 146 -5.32 14.09 10.18
C ALA A 146 -4.25 13.00 10.00
N LYS A 147 -3.37 12.82 11.00
CA LYS A 147 -2.37 11.73 10.99
C LYS A 147 -3.00 10.34 11.01
N TRP A 148 -4.14 10.19 11.69
CA TRP A 148 -4.92 8.96 11.70
C TRP A 148 -5.46 8.66 10.30
N ILE A 149 -6.08 9.65 9.62
CA ILE A 149 -6.58 9.49 8.25
C ILE A 149 -5.41 9.16 7.31
N GLU A 150 -4.28 9.85 7.44
CA GLU A 150 -3.08 9.58 6.62
C GLU A 150 -2.57 8.15 6.81
N ALA A 151 -2.41 7.68 8.05
CA ALA A 151 -1.95 6.33 8.33
C ALA A 151 -2.90 5.23 7.79
N VAL A 152 -4.20 5.50 7.79
CA VAL A 152 -5.25 4.54 7.37
C VAL A 152 -5.42 4.51 5.84
N PHE A 153 -5.36 5.66 5.17
CA PHE A 153 -5.63 5.78 3.73
C PHE A 153 -4.37 5.84 2.86
N TYR A 154 -3.23 6.22 3.43
CA TYR A 154 -1.94 6.35 2.76
C TYR A 154 -0.82 5.66 3.54
N PRO A 155 -0.93 4.34 3.78
CA PRO A 155 0.09 3.62 4.55
C PRO A 155 1.43 3.69 3.83
N SER A 156 2.49 3.95 4.60
CA SER A 156 3.85 3.91 4.06
C SER A 156 4.21 2.49 3.58
N LEU A 157 5.06 2.43 2.55
CA LEU A 157 5.55 1.17 1.98
C LEU A 157 6.76 0.66 2.78
N GLY A 158 6.98 -0.65 2.77
CA GLY A 158 8.22 -1.23 3.32
C GLY A 158 9.46 -0.82 2.51
N PRO A 159 10.67 -0.99 3.08
CA PRO A 159 11.91 -0.82 2.32
C PRO A 159 12.11 -1.97 1.33
N SER A 160 13.13 -1.87 0.47
CA SER A 160 13.62 -3.00 -0.34
C SER A 160 15.01 -3.43 0.10
N ALA A 161 15.32 -4.73 -0.01
CA ALA A 161 16.63 -5.29 0.28
C ALA A 161 17.08 -6.21 -0.87
N SER A 162 18.36 -6.13 -1.24
CA SER A 162 19.00 -7.05 -2.17
C SER A 162 20.40 -7.39 -1.66
N LEU A 163 20.77 -8.66 -1.78
CA LEU A 163 22.06 -9.18 -1.34
C LEU A 163 22.58 -10.19 -2.36
N THR A 164 23.83 -10.04 -2.77
CA THR A 164 24.54 -10.98 -3.64
C THR A 164 25.89 -11.32 -3.03
N ALA A 165 26.33 -12.57 -3.21
CA ALA A 165 27.61 -13.05 -2.73
C ALA A 165 28.57 -13.31 -3.90
N THR A 166 29.84 -12.99 -3.73
CA THR A 166 30.91 -13.32 -4.67
C THR A 166 32.10 -13.90 -3.91
N PRO A 167 32.48 -15.18 -4.12
CA PRO A 167 31.79 -16.16 -4.97
C PRO A 167 30.40 -16.56 -4.44
N SER A 168 29.54 -17.07 -5.32
CA SER A 168 28.20 -17.60 -5.01
C SER A 168 27.92 -18.92 -5.73
N GLY A 169 26.76 -19.51 -5.41
CA GLY A 169 26.26 -20.73 -6.02
C GLY A 169 26.92 -21.98 -5.44
N VAL A 170 26.89 -23.06 -6.22
CA VAL A 170 27.56 -24.31 -5.88
C VAL A 170 29.00 -24.25 -6.36
N LYS A 171 29.94 -24.45 -5.44
CA LYS A 171 31.36 -24.63 -5.72
C LYS A 171 31.75 -26.08 -5.49
N GLU A 172 32.89 -26.44 -6.04
CA GLU A 172 33.45 -27.77 -5.81
C GLU A 172 34.04 -27.86 -4.41
N MET A 173 33.79 -28.98 -3.73
CA MET A 173 34.42 -29.28 -2.44
C MET A 173 35.93 -29.19 -2.56
N GLY A 174 36.58 -28.42 -1.69
CA GLY A 174 38.01 -28.12 -1.73
C GLY A 174 38.74 -28.59 -0.48
N ALA A 175 40.00 -28.15 -0.34
CA ALA A 175 40.75 -28.32 0.90
C ALA A 175 40.03 -27.61 2.07
N ALA A 176 40.20 -28.13 3.29
CA ALA A 176 39.69 -27.49 4.50
C ALA A 176 40.26 -26.06 4.63
N GLY A 177 39.43 -25.13 5.12
CA GLY A 177 39.81 -23.73 5.22
C GLY A 177 38.60 -22.80 5.17
N SER A 178 38.83 -21.57 4.74
CA SER A 178 37.76 -20.59 4.52
C SER A 178 37.93 -19.88 3.19
N THR A 179 36.81 -19.50 2.59
CA THR A 179 36.75 -18.69 1.38
C THR A 179 36.28 -17.30 1.76
N SER A 180 37.04 -16.27 1.38
CA SER A 180 36.60 -14.89 1.48
C SER A 180 35.43 -14.63 0.52
N VAL A 181 34.36 -14.03 1.04
CA VAL A 181 33.15 -13.70 0.28
C VAL A 181 32.93 -12.19 0.35
N SER A 182 32.76 -11.56 -0.81
CA SER A 182 32.29 -10.18 -0.92
C SER A 182 30.76 -10.18 -1.04
N LEU A 183 30.09 -9.50 -0.12
CA LEU A 183 28.65 -9.33 -0.09
C LEU A 183 28.30 -7.96 -0.67
N SER A 184 27.77 -7.93 -1.89
CA SER A 184 27.26 -6.69 -2.48
C SER A 184 25.79 -6.54 -2.12
N TRP A 185 25.44 -5.43 -1.49
CA TRP A 185 24.13 -5.20 -0.91
C TRP A 185 23.50 -3.90 -1.40
N THR A 186 22.17 -3.83 -1.39
CA THR A 186 21.41 -2.62 -1.73
C THR A 186 20.17 -2.51 -0.85
N ALA A 187 19.96 -1.35 -0.26
CA ALA A 187 18.77 -0.99 0.51
C ALA A 187 18.07 0.19 -0.17
N GLY A 188 16.77 0.05 -0.43
CA GLY A 188 16.00 1.02 -1.21
C GLY A 188 14.79 1.56 -0.46
N ARG A 189 14.43 2.79 -0.80
CA ARG A 189 13.29 3.52 -0.27
C ARG A 189 12.41 3.95 -1.44
N ALA A 190 11.18 3.44 -1.53
CA ALA A 190 10.22 3.96 -2.50
C ALA A 190 9.76 5.37 -2.08
N ALA A 191 9.01 6.06 -2.94
CA ALA A 191 8.53 7.41 -2.64
C ALA A 191 7.72 7.49 -1.34
N ALA A 192 6.93 6.47 -1.05
CA ALA A 192 6.10 6.33 0.15
C ALA A 192 6.74 5.46 1.25
N THR A 193 8.03 5.11 1.15
CA THR A 193 8.73 4.38 2.21
C THR A 193 9.32 5.39 3.20
N GLU A 194 9.16 5.11 4.50
CA GLU A 194 9.75 5.91 5.58
C GLU A 194 11.29 5.87 5.57
N GLU A 195 11.92 6.75 6.36
CA GLU A 195 13.37 6.76 6.48
C GLU A 195 13.90 5.42 7.00
N ILE A 196 14.95 4.92 6.36
CA ILE A 196 15.72 3.76 6.81
C ILE A 196 16.48 4.17 8.07
N THR A 197 16.40 3.35 9.11
CA THR A 197 17.08 3.56 10.40
C THR A 197 18.15 2.52 10.67
N GLU A 198 18.13 1.39 9.95
CA GLU A 198 19.08 0.31 10.17
C GLU A 198 19.27 -0.54 8.90
N ILE A 199 20.52 -0.94 8.65
CA ILE A 199 20.90 -1.89 7.61
C ILE A 199 21.90 -2.86 8.24
N ILE A 200 21.49 -4.10 8.49
CA ILE A 200 22.39 -5.14 9.01
C ILE A 200 22.74 -6.08 7.86
N VAL A 201 24.04 -6.20 7.56
CA VAL A 201 24.57 -7.15 6.59
C VAL A 201 25.46 -8.14 7.31
N ASN A 202 25.06 -9.40 7.32
CA ASN A 202 25.76 -10.50 7.98
C ASN A 202 26.14 -10.18 9.45
N GLY A 203 25.19 -9.62 10.20
CA GLY A 203 25.37 -9.23 11.61
C GLY A 203 26.08 -7.89 11.83
N THR A 204 26.58 -7.23 10.79
CA THR A 204 27.24 -5.92 10.88
C THR A 204 26.27 -4.81 10.49
N ASN A 205 26.08 -3.80 11.34
CA ASN A 205 25.32 -2.61 10.97
C ASN A 205 26.16 -1.73 10.04
N VAL A 206 25.69 -1.54 8.81
CA VAL A 206 26.35 -0.75 7.75
C VAL A 206 25.60 0.54 7.41
N PHE A 207 24.58 0.88 8.22
CA PHE A 207 23.81 2.09 8.04
C PHE A 207 24.64 3.35 8.31
N THR A 208 24.61 4.31 7.38
CA THR A 208 25.27 5.61 7.51
C THR A 208 24.28 6.76 7.41
N ALA A 209 23.36 6.70 6.45
CA ALA A 209 22.27 7.66 6.27
C ALA A 209 21.12 7.02 5.47
N SER A 210 19.91 7.55 5.65
CA SER A 210 18.77 7.16 4.81
C SER A 210 18.89 7.78 3.41
N PRO A 211 18.62 7.04 2.33
CA PRO A 211 18.52 7.62 1.00
C PRO A 211 17.31 8.55 0.91
N ALA A 212 17.32 9.46 -0.07
CA ALA A 212 16.14 10.24 -0.43
C ALA A 212 14.95 9.32 -0.84
N ALA A 213 13.73 9.84 -0.77
CA ALA A 213 12.54 9.14 -1.23
C ALA A 213 12.69 8.77 -2.72
N GLY A 214 12.42 7.51 -3.06
CA GLY A 214 12.61 6.99 -4.43
C GLY A 214 14.05 6.59 -4.79
N ALA A 215 14.99 6.62 -3.84
CA ALA A 215 16.40 6.27 -4.06
C ALA A 215 16.84 5.04 -3.24
N SER A 216 18.09 4.62 -3.47
CA SER A 216 18.72 3.50 -2.79
C SER A 216 20.15 3.82 -2.36
N VAL A 217 20.62 3.14 -1.31
CA VAL A 217 22.04 3.10 -0.94
C VAL A 217 22.56 1.69 -1.15
N ASN A 218 23.86 1.57 -1.46
CA ASN A 218 24.50 0.29 -1.72
C ASN A 218 25.92 0.28 -1.13
N GLY A 219 26.50 -0.91 -1.04
CA GLY A 219 27.86 -1.09 -0.58
C GLY A 219 28.30 -2.54 -0.65
N THR A 220 29.49 -2.78 -0.11
CA THR A 220 30.10 -4.11 -0.01
C THR A 220 30.46 -4.42 1.44
N GLN A 221 30.21 -5.65 1.87
CA GLN A 221 30.64 -6.17 3.16
C GLN A 221 31.47 -7.43 2.96
N SER A 222 32.64 -7.49 3.58
CA SER A 222 33.45 -8.71 3.59
C SER A 222 32.87 -9.72 4.59
N ALA A 223 32.85 -10.99 4.18
CA ALA A 223 32.48 -12.12 5.00
C ALA A 223 33.38 -13.31 4.70
N SER A 224 33.23 -14.39 5.46
CA SER A 224 33.90 -15.66 5.19
C SER A 224 32.88 -16.80 5.21
N ALA A 225 33.12 -17.79 4.35
CA ALA A 225 32.44 -19.08 4.40
C ALA A 225 33.46 -20.16 4.76
N GLY A 226 33.09 -21.09 5.63
CA GLY A 226 33.87 -22.31 5.80
C GLY A 226 33.84 -23.12 4.52
N ASN A 227 35.01 -23.52 4.02
CA ASN A 227 35.06 -24.42 2.86
C ASN A 227 34.29 -25.70 3.19
N ASN A 228 33.60 -26.25 2.20
CA ASN A 228 32.85 -27.50 2.32
C ASN A 228 31.61 -27.44 3.23
N VAL A 229 31.19 -26.24 3.62
CA VAL A 229 30.00 -26.00 4.45
C VAL A 229 29.10 -24.98 3.77
N LYS A 230 27.83 -25.34 3.57
CA LYS A 230 26.82 -24.40 3.07
C LYS A 230 26.72 -23.21 4.02
N THR A 231 26.97 -22.02 3.50
CA THR A 231 26.92 -20.78 4.27
C THR A 231 25.89 -19.85 3.66
N THR A 232 24.93 -19.41 4.48
CA THR A 232 23.91 -18.43 4.10
C THR A 232 24.22 -17.11 4.79
N PHE A 233 24.31 -16.05 4.00
CA PHE A 233 24.48 -14.68 4.46
C PHE A 233 23.12 -13.98 4.40
N THR A 234 22.86 -13.12 5.38
CA THR A 234 21.58 -12.43 5.51
C THR A 234 21.78 -10.92 5.54
N MET A 235 20.78 -10.21 5.05
CA MET A 235 20.64 -8.77 5.17
C MET A 235 19.26 -8.44 5.73
N SER A 236 19.17 -7.45 6.60
CA SER A 236 17.92 -6.85 7.04
C SER A 236 17.98 -5.32 6.94
N VAL A 237 16.88 -4.72 6.54
CA VAL A 237 16.68 -3.27 6.46
C VAL A 237 15.46 -2.93 7.30
N LYS A 238 15.54 -1.86 8.10
CA LYS A 238 14.46 -1.39 8.96
C LYS A 238 14.21 0.10 8.74
N THR A 239 12.94 0.51 8.75
CA THR A 239 12.51 1.91 8.68
C THR A 239 12.09 2.47 10.04
N SER A 240 11.91 3.79 10.13
CA SER A 240 11.50 4.50 11.35
C SER A 240 10.13 4.07 11.88
N ASP A 241 9.22 3.64 11.00
CA ASP A 241 7.92 3.05 11.33
C ASP A 241 7.99 1.52 11.57
N ASN A 242 9.20 0.96 11.75
CA ASN A 242 9.48 -0.44 12.04
C ASN A 242 9.13 -1.44 10.94
N LYS A 243 8.84 -1.01 9.71
CA LYS A 243 8.75 -1.95 8.58
C LYS A 243 10.13 -2.51 8.26
N THR A 244 10.16 -3.75 7.78
CA THR A 244 11.41 -4.45 7.49
C THR A 244 11.39 -5.09 6.11
N ALA A 245 12.58 -5.26 5.55
CA ALA A 245 12.83 -6.10 4.39
C ALA A 245 14.09 -6.93 4.64
N SER A 246 14.15 -8.11 4.04
CA SER A 246 15.30 -9.00 4.16
C SER A 246 15.71 -9.58 2.80
N ALA A 247 16.99 -9.88 2.68
CA ALA A 247 17.56 -10.57 1.54
C ALA A 247 18.59 -11.60 2.01
N SER A 248 18.83 -12.62 1.22
CA SER A 248 19.84 -13.64 1.51
C SER A 248 20.62 -14.03 0.27
N ALA A 249 21.86 -14.43 0.49
CA ALA A 249 22.74 -15.01 -0.52
C ALA A 249 23.44 -16.22 0.08
N SER A 250 23.77 -17.22 -0.72
CA SER A 250 24.44 -18.42 -0.22
C SER A 250 25.55 -18.89 -1.14
N ILE A 251 26.53 -19.53 -0.51
CA ILE A 251 27.52 -20.38 -1.15
C ILE A 251 27.34 -21.80 -0.63
N ASP A 252 27.36 -22.76 -1.53
CA ASP A 252 27.24 -24.19 -1.24
C ASP A 252 28.43 -24.93 -1.85
N PHE A 253 28.72 -26.12 -1.34
CA PHE A 253 29.84 -26.93 -1.79
C PHE A 253 29.36 -28.35 -2.06
N GLN A 254 29.66 -28.85 -3.25
CA GLN A 254 29.28 -30.20 -3.65
C GLN A 254 30.45 -30.90 -4.34
N TRP A 255 30.48 -32.22 -4.21
CA TRP A 255 31.37 -33.02 -5.02
C TRP A 255 30.84 -33.10 -6.44
N LYS A 256 31.74 -33.36 -7.39
CA LYS A 256 31.37 -33.70 -8.75
C LYS A 256 31.35 -35.20 -8.95
N ARG A 257 30.52 -35.66 -9.87
CA ARG A 257 30.73 -36.92 -10.57
C ARG A 257 31.37 -36.63 -11.92
N TYR A 258 32.15 -37.57 -12.39
CA TYR A 258 32.92 -37.51 -13.63
C TYR A 258 32.54 -38.68 -14.51
N TRP A 259 32.44 -38.45 -15.82
CA TRP A 259 32.19 -39.51 -16.78
C TRP A 259 32.75 -39.16 -18.16
N GLY A 260 33.14 -40.18 -18.89
CA GLY A 260 33.62 -40.01 -20.26
C GLY A 260 34.48 -41.18 -20.68
N PHE A 261 35.20 -41.00 -21.77
CA PHE A 261 36.06 -42.04 -22.32
C PHE A 261 37.53 -41.75 -22.02
N ALA A 262 38.25 -42.77 -21.59
CA ALA A 262 39.70 -42.72 -21.40
C ALA A 262 40.38 -43.70 -22.36
N SER A 263 41.48 -43.24 -22.96
CA SER A 263 42.38 -44.10 -23.72
C SER A 263 43.31 -44.85 -22.77
N GLY A 264 43.31 -46.17 -22.84
CA GLY A 264 44.22 -47.02 -22.06
C GLY A 264 43.68 -48.43 -21.86
N GLY A 265 44.60 -49.40 -21.81
CA GLY A 265 44.30 -50.82 -21.63
C GLY A 265 43.77 -51.52 -22.89
N GLU A 266 44.13 -52.79 -23.04
CA GLU A 266 43.57 -53.68 -24.06
C GLU A 266 42.19 -54.20 -23.63
N ASP A 267 41.45 -54.81 -24.56
CA ASP A 267 40.16 -55.45 -24.25
C ASP A 267 40.36 -56.59 -23.24
N GLY A 268 39.47 -56.70 -22.25
CA GLY A 268 39.59 -57.66 -21.15
C GLY A 268 40.75 -57.42 -20.16
N VAL A 269 41.58 -56.39 -20.36
CA VAL A 269 42.69 -56.06 -19.46
C VAL A 269 42.30 -54.94 -18.50
N SER A 270 42.61 -55.14 -17.22
CA SER A 270 42.34 -54.16 -16.17
C SER A 270 43.05 -52.84 -16.45
N PHE A 271 42.30 -51.76 -16.35
CA PHE A 271 42.78 -50.39 -16.57
C PHE A 271 42.40 -49.52 -15.38
N ALA A 272 43.41 -48.94 -14.71
CA ALA A 272 43.21 -48.03 -13.59
C ALA A 272 43.50 -46.59 -14.03
N PRO A 273 42.48 -45.76 -14.32
CA PRO A 273 42.69 -44.38 -14.73
C PRO A 273 43.31 -43.56 -13.59
N THR A 274 44.28 -42.71 -13.94
CA THR A 274 44.91 -41.75 -13.02
C THR A 274 43.96 -40.62 -12.63
N ASP A 275 44.26 -39.88 -11.56
CA ASP A 275 43.45 -38.72 -11.14
C ASP A 275 43.35 -37.68 -12.24
N ALA A 276 44.46 -37.43 -12.94
CA ALA A 276 44.50 -36.53 -14.08
C ALA A 276 43.59 -36.99 -15.23
N GLN A 277 43.54 -38.30 -15.50
CA GLN A 277 42.63 -38.85 -16.53
C GLN A 277 41.16 -38.72 -16.14
N ILE A 278 40.81 -38.93 -14.86
CA ILE A 278 39.44 -38.78 -14.38
C ILE A 278 39.00 -37.30 -14.41
N LEU A 279 39.87 -36.38 -13.99
CA LEU A 279 39.60 -34.94 -14.03
C LEU A 279 39.48 -34.39 -15.46
N ALA A 280 40.13 -35.03 -16.42
CA ALA A 280 40.10 -34.66 -17.83
C ALA A 280 38.95 -35.32 -18.62
N LEU A 281 38.09 -36.13 -17.98
CA LEU A 281 36.94 -36.73 -18.65
C LEU A 281 36.01 -35.63 -19.18
N SER A 282 35.38 -35.91 -20.33
CA SER A 282 34.56 -34.95 -21.07
C SER A 282 33.32 -34.47 -20.31
N GLY A 283 32.82 -35.27 -19.37
CA GLY A 283 31.64 -34.98 -18.56
C GLY A 283 31.97 -34.83 -17.09
N SER A 284 31.47 -33.77 -16.47
CA SER A 284 31.40 -33.65 -15.02
C SER A 284 30.22 -32.77 -14.62
N GLU A 285 29.64 -33.04 -13.45
CA GLU A 285 28.62 -32.17 -12.86
C GLU A 285 28.58 -32.29 -11.34
N PHE A 286 28.11 -31.24 -10.67
CA PHE A 286 27.80 -31.29 -9.25
C PHE A 286 26.62 -32.22 -8.98
N GLY A 287 26.67 -32.93 -7.86
CA GLY A 287 25.60 -33.83 -7.46
C GLY A 287 25.57 -34.06 -5.95
N THR A 288 24.54 -34.79 -5.54
CA THR A 288 24.35 -35.24 -4.15
C THR A 288 24.09 -36.74 -4.05
N SER A 289 24.09 -37.44 -5.19
CA SER A 289 23.87 -38.89 -5.30
C SER A 289 24.58 -39.47 -6.51
N ALA A 290 24.80 -40.79 -6.48
CA ALA A 290 25.42 -41.52 -7.58
C ALA A 290 24.51 -41.55 -8.81
N ALA A 291 23.19 -41.46 -8.60
CA ALA A 291 22.19 -41.56 -9.65
C ALA A 291 22.37 -40.51 -10.74
N VAL A 292 22.56 -40.96 -11.97
CA VAL A 292 22.79 -40.12 -13.15
C VAL A 292 22.47 -40.90 -14.42
N SER A 293 22.02 -40.22 -15.47
CA SER A 293 21.86 -40.79 -16.81
C SER A 293 22.39 -39.82 -17.86
N LYS A 294 23.34 -40.24 -18.69
CA LYS A 294 23.99 -39.37 -19.69
C LYS A 294 24.32 -40.10 -20.98
N PRO A 295 24.14 -39.45 -22.14
CA PRO A 295 24.75 -39.89 -23.39
C PRO A 295 26.24 -39.55 -23.40
N VAL A 296 27.06 -40.45 -23.93
CA VAL A 296 28.51 -40.32 -24.08
C VAL A 296 28.95 -40.87 -25.43
N THR A 297 29.92 -40.21 -26.08
CA THR A 297 30.47 -40.65 -27.36
C THR A 297 32.00 -40.69 -27.29
N PRO A 298 32.64 -41.82 -27.63
CA PRO A 298 34.10 -41.91 -27.65
C PRO A 298 34.69 -41.28 -28.91
N SER A 299 35.96 -40.86 -28.87
CA SER A 299 36.68 -40.36 -30.05
C SER A 299 37.46 -41.44 -30.81
N GLY A 300 37.36 -42.69 -30.37
CA GLY A 300 38.02 -43.86 -30.93
C GLY A 300 37.68 -45.10 -30.10
N ARG A 301 38.49 -46.15 -30.19
CA ARG A 301 38.36 -47.31 -29.28
C ARG A 301 38.86 -46.91 -27.89
N GLN A 302 37.94 -46.68 -26.96
CA GLN A 302 38.24 -46.21 -25.60
C GLN A 302 37.34 -46.90 -24.57
N LYS A 303 37.73 -46.87 -23.28
CA LYS A 303 36.94 -47.42 -22.17
C LYS A 303 36.08 -46.32 -21.56
N LEU A 304 34.80 -46.61 -21.30
CA LEU A 304 33.94 -45.73 -20.51
C LEU A 304 34.41 -45.75 -19.06
N VAL A 305 34.64 -44.57 -18.50
CA VAL A 305 34.98 -44.35 -17.09
C VAL A 305 33.88 -43.52 -16.45
N ILE A 306 33.42 -43.96 -15.29
CA ILE A 306 32.43 -43.25 -14.45
C ILE A 306 33.01 -43.20 -13.04
N ALA A 307 33.07 -42.01 -12.44
CA ALA A 307 33.58 -41.81 -11.10
C ALA A 307 32.64 -40.92 -10.29
N TYR A 308 32.29 -41.33 -9.08
CA TYR A 308 31.49 -40.53 -8.16
C TYR A 308 31.89 -40.81 -6.69
N PRO A 309 31.63 -39.89 -5.74
CA PRO A 309 31.92 -40.10 -4.33
C PRO A 309 31.31 -41.37 -3.76
N ALA A 310 32.12 -42.20 -3.10
CA ALA A 310 31.71 -43.49 -2.55
C ALA A 310 30.60 -43.36 -1.49
N SER A 311 30.50 -42.21 -0.81
CA SER A 311 29.45 -41.93 0.16
C SER A 311 28.05 -41.81 -0.45
N TRP A 312 27.94 -41.63 -1.77
CA TRP A 312 26.66 -41.46 -2.45
C TRP A 312 25.91 -42.76 -2.74
N GLY A 313 26.49 -43.91 -2.40
CA GLY A 313 25.92 -45.21 -2.77
C GLY A 313 26.08 -45.48 -4.26
N GLY A 314 25.12 -46.15 -4.87
CA GLY A 314 25.21 -46.59 -6.26
C GLY A 314 25.66 -48.04 -6.36
N SER A 315 24.77 -48.86 -6.88
CA SER A 315 24.89 -50.31 -6.90
C SER A 315 25.01 -50.88 -8.31
N LYS A 316 24.47 -50.16 -9.31
CA LYS A 316 24.36 -50.65 -10.68
C LYS A 316 24.84 -49.65 -11.71
N VAL A 317 25.38 -50.19 -12.80
CA VAL A 317 25.64 -49.44 -14.03
C VAL A 317 24.77 -50.04 -15.13
N ILE A 318 23.88 -49.22 -15.68
CA ILE A 318 22.99 -49.59 -16.78
C ILE A 318 23.54 -48.97 -18.05
N VAL A 319 23.64 -49.74 -19.13
CA VAL A 319 23.97 -49.21 -20.47
C VAL A 319 22.79 -49.51 -21.39
N GLY A 320 22.18 -48.45 -21.93
CA GLY A 320 20.88 -48.55 -22.59
C GLY A 320 19.79 -48.94 -21.58
N VAL A 321 19.30 -50.18 -21.67
CA VAL A 321 18.25 -50.74 -20.79
C VAL A 321 18.72 -51.94 -19.96
N ASN A 322 19.97 -52.36 -20.13
CA ASN A 322 20.49 -53.59 -19.54
C ASN A 322 21.39 -53.29 -18.34
N ASP A 323 21.20 -54.06 -17.26
CA ASP A 323 22.17 -54.09 -16.16
C ASP A 323 23.51 -54.60 -16.71
N SER A 324 24.48 -53.70 -16.75
CA SER A 324 25.80 -53.91 -17.34
C SER A 324 26.87 -53.89 -16.26
N THR A 325 26.51 -53.97 -14.97
CA THR A 325 27.45 -53.82 -13.85
C THR A 325 28.63 -54.80 -13.95
N GLY A 326 28.40 -56.03 -14.41
CA GLY A 326 29.45 -57.03 -14.62
C GLY A 326 30.43 -56.73 -15.77
N ALA A 327 30.08 -55.81 -16.67
CA ALA A 327 30.93 -55.35 -17.76
C ALA A 327 31.93 -54.25 -17.32
N PHE A 328 31.86 -53.82 -16.06
CA PHE A 328 32.78 -52.84 -15.48
C PHE A 328 33.66 -53.47 -14.41
N GLU A 329 34.89 -52.98 -14.31
CA GLU A 329 35.72 -53.12 -13.12
C GLU A 329 35.39 -52.00 -12.16
N LYS A 330 35.05 -52.37 -10.92
CA LYS A 330 34.75 -51.43 -9.83
C LYS A 330 35.96 -51.30 -8.93
N THR A 331 36.46 -50.08 -8.76
CA THR A 331 37.50 -49.76 -7.78
C THR A 331 37.02 -48.64 -6.87
N THR A 332 37.50 -48.65 -5.63
CA THR A 332 37.25 -47.55 -4.68
C THR A 332 38.60 -47.03 -4.22
N ARG A 333 38.86 -45.74 -4.42
CA ARG A 333 40.13 -45.11 -3.99
C ARG A 333 39.96 -43.65 -3.63
N SER A 334 40.91 -43.14 -2.85
CA SER A 334 41.03 -41.71 -2.57
C SER A 334 41.34 -40.96 -3.85
N PHE A 335 40.61 -39.87 -4.08
CA PHE A 335 40.73 -39.01 -5.26
C PHE A 335 40.72 -37.55 -4.82
N THR A 336 41.70 -36.78 -5.32
CA THR A 336 41.83 -35.35 -5.05
C THR A 336 41.42 -34.56 -6.27
N ASN A 337 40.42 -33.70 -6.13
CA ASN A 337 39.95 -32.88 -7.25
C ASN A 337 40.80 -31.63 -7.49
N ALA A 338 40.48 -30.89 -8.54
CA ALA A 338 41.17 -29.64 -8.90
C ALA A 338 41.04 -28.53 -7.84
N SER A 339 40.06 -28.61 -6.94
CA SER A 339 39.89 -27.68 -5.81
C SER A 339 40.62 -28.11 -4.54
N GLY A 340 41.38 -29.22 -4.59
CA GLY A 340 42.14 -29.76 -3.47
C GLY A 340 41.31 -30.55 -2.45
N GLY A 341 40.03 -30.79 -2.73
CA GLY A 341 39.17 -31.65 -1.92
C GLY A 341 39.50 -33.12 -2.17
N THR A 342 39.70 -33.87 -1.09
CA THR A 342 39.97 -35.32 -1.14
C THR A 342 38.79 -36.09 -0.56
N THR A 343 38.26 -37.06 -1.31
CA THR A 343 37.30 -38.05 -0.79
C THR A 343 37.47 -39.39 -1.51
N SER A 344 36.87 -40.44 -0.98
CA SER A 344 36.84 -41.75 -1.63
C SER A 344 35.84 -41.72 -2.78
N TYR A 345 36.25 -42.16 -3.96
CA TYR A 345 35.40 -42.31 -5.14
C TYR A 345 35.25 -43.78 -5.50
N VAL A 346 34.03 -44.17 -5.89
CA VAL A 346 33.78 -45.39 -6.66
C VAL A 346 34.05 -45.05 -8.12
N ILE A 347 34.88 -45.85 -8.77
CA ILE A 347 35.27 -45.71 -10.17
C ILE A 347 34.90 -46.99 -10.89
N TYR A 348 34.00 -46.88 -11.87
CA TYR A 348 33.70 -47.94 -12.82
C TYR A 348 34.47 -47.70 -14.11
N VAL A 349 35.16 -48.74 -14.58
CA VAL A 349 35.88 -48.74 -15.85
C VAL A 349 35.36 -49.89 -16.68
N GLN A 350 34.91 -49.61 -17.90
CA GLN A 350 34.44 -50.65 -18.81
C GLN A 350 35.59 -51.62 -19.15
N LYS A 351 35.35 -52.93 -19.07
CA LYS A 351 36.37 -53.96 -19.32
C LYS A 351 36.86 -53.96 -20.77
N ASP A 352 36.00 -53.63 -21.71
CA ASP A 352 36.30 -53.64 -23.15
C ASP A 352 36.23 -52.24 -23.73
N ASN A 353 37.06 -51.97 -24.74
CA ASN A 353 37.00 -50.72 -25.50
C ASN A 353 35.78 -50.71 -26.40
N THR A 354 35.16 -49.53 -26.53
CA THR A 354 34.10 -49.27 -27.50
C THR A 354 34.46 -48.08 -28.37
N ALA A 355 34.00 -48.09 -29.61
CA ALA A 355 33.99 -46.92 -30.49
C ALA A 355 32.56 -46.39 -30.72
N GLY A 356 31.55 -47.06 -30.15
CA GLY A 356 30.15 -46.68 -30.27
C GLY A 356 29.73 -45.72 -29.16
N ALA A 357 28.82 -44.81 -29.51
CA ALA A 357 28.13 -43.97 -28.53
C ALA A 357 27.24 -44.82 -27.61
N LEU A 358 27.15 -44.44 -26.34
CA LEU A 358 26.40 -45.14 -25.31
C LEU A 358 25.54 -44.14 -24.52
N THR A 359 24.45 -44.62 -23.94
CA THR A 359 23.79 -43.94 -22.82
C THR A 359 24.00 -44.80 -21.60
N PHE A 360 24.66 -44.27 -20.58
CA PHE A 360 24.82 -44.97 -19.31
C PHE A 360 23.91 -44.35 -18.26
N SER A 361 23.53 -45.16 -17.27
CA SER A 361 22.92 -44.70 -16.04
C SER A 361 23.58 -45.39 -14.84
N VAL A 362 23.66 -44.67 -13.72
CA VAL A 362 24.02 -45.23 -12.42
C VAL A 362 22.77 -45.17 -11.56
N GLU A 363 22.50 -46.24 -10.80
CA GLU A 363 21.39 -46.35 -9.85
C GLU A 363 21.87 -46.60 -8.42
#